data_AF-A0A497DK55-F1
#
_entry.id   AF-A0A497DK55-F1
#
_cell.length_a   1.000
_cell.length_b   1.000
_cell.length_c   1.000
_cell.angle_alpha   90.00
_cell.angle_beta   90.00
_cell.angle_gamma   90.00
#
_symmetry.space_group_name_H-M   'P 1'
#
loop_
_entity.id
_entity.type
_entity.pdbx_description
1 polymer ?
#
loop_
_entity_poly.entity_id
_entity_poly.type
_entity_poly.pdbx_seq_one_letter_code
_entity_poly.pdbx_strand_id
1 'polypeptide(L)'
;MVKPENRVKLYRKWEFVLLEKKYLIADFWNSGVLSDGCIAYGRLPGGYIYVDWNGNIMPCVFVPYYVDNVYDLYKNDKTIADALFSDFMKNGRKWQKDYGFTKKKPDNWLMPCSIRDHYENFKKSILPSNAKPENKEAAEIMNDKEYYEALKKYDEELKTFTYKIWDDEYIKFN
;
A
#
# COMPACT_ATOMS: atom_id res chain seq x y z
N MET A 1 -2.47 6.18 -14.80
CA MET A 1 -3.11 5.19 -13.89
C MET A 1 -4.50 4.87 -14.42
N VAL A 2 -5.09 3.72 -14.07
CA VAL A 2 -6.51 3.44 -14.36
C VAL A 2 -7.37 4.50 -13.69
N LYS A 3 -8.31 5.13 -14.43
CA LYS A 3 -9.19 6.18 -13.88
C LYS A 3 -9.98 5.67 -12.66
N PRO A 4 -10.28 6.52 -11.65
CA PRO A 4 -10.98 6.10 -10.43
C PRO A 4 -12.31 5.37 -10.69
N GLU A 5 -13.12 5.88 -11.62
CA GLU A 5 -14.38 5.24 -12.03
C GLU A 5 -14.19 3.81 -12.58
N ASN A 6 -13.10 3.58 -13.32
CA ASN A 6 -12.78 2.27 -13.88
C ASN A 6 -12.18 1.35 -12.82
N ARG A 7 -11.46 1.91 -11.83
CA ARG A 7 -11.01 1.16 -10.66
C ARG A 7 -12.18 0.60 -9.85
N VAL A 8 -13.29 1.35 -9.73
CA VAL A 8 -14.52 0.84 -9.09
C VAL A 8 -15.22 -0.21 -9.94
N LYS A 9 -15.25 -0.06 -11.27
CA LYS A 9 -15.78 -1.11 -12.17
C LYS A 9 -14.99 -2.42 -12.05
N LEU A 10 -13.66 -2.34 -11.89
CA LEU A 10 -12.82 -3.51 -11.66
C LEU A 10 -13.13 -4.18 -10.31
N TYR A 11 -13.39 -3.39 -9.26
CA TYR A 11 -13.85 -3.92 -7.97
C TYR A 11 -15.15 -4.71 -8.10
N ARG A 12 -16.18 -4.14 -8.75
CA ARG A 12 -17.45 -4.84 -8.99
C ARG A 12 -17.28 -6.09 -9.85
N LYS A 13 -16.36 -6.04 -10.81
CA LYS A 13 -16.03 -7.22 -11.62
C LYS A 13 -15.37 -8.30 -10.78
N TRP A 14 -14.45 -7.92 -9.89
CA TRP A 14 -13.83 -8.83 -8.94
C TRP A 14 -14.86 -9.48 -8.02
N GLU A 15 -15.79 -8.71 -7.45
CA GLU A 15 -16.91 -9.25 -6.65
C GLU A 15 -17.75 -10.26 -7.44
N PHE A 16 -18.15 -9.91 -8.66
CA PHE A 16 -18.91 -10.82 -9.52
C PHE A 16 -18.16 -12.14 -9.77
N VAL A 17 -16.86 -12.08 -10.05
CA VAL A 17 -16.08 -13.29 -10.31
C VAL A 17 -15.94 -14.14 -9.03
N LEU A 18 -15.74 -13.50 -7.88
CA LEU A 18 -15.63 -14.20 -6.60
C LEU A 18 -16.97 -14.82 -6.18
N LEU A 19 -18.05 -14.04 -6.20
CA LEU A 19 -19.35 -14.42 -5.65
C LEU A 19 -20.19 -15.24 -6.61
N GLU A 20 -20.25 -14.88 -7.89
CA GLU A 20 -21.11 -15.58 -8.87
C GLU A 20 -20.38 -16.73 -9.55
N LYS A 21 -19.10 -16.53 -9.91
CA LYS A 21 -18.31 -17.57 -10.60
C LYS A 21 -17.58 -18.51 -9.64
N LYS A 22 -17.52 -18.17 -8.35
CA LYS A 22 -16.81 -18.94 -7.32
C LYS A 22 -15.33 -19.15 -7.64
N TYR A 23 -14.72 -18.22 -8.39
CA TYR A 23 -13.29 -18.24 -8.68
C TYR A 23 -12.55 -17.46 -7.60
N LEU A 24 -11.60 -18.13 -6.94
CA LEU A 24 -10.75 -17.52 -5.94
C LEU A 24 -9.67 -16.69 -6.64
N ILE A 25 -9.98 -15.42 -6.93
CA ILE A 25 -9.04 -14.47 -7.52
C ILE A 25 -8.56 -13.49 -6.45
N ALA A 26 -7.26 -13.50 -6.21
CA ALA A 26 -6.59 -12.48 -5.44
C ALA A 26 -6.20 -11.31 -6.34
N ASP A 27 -6.68 -10.12 -5.99
CA ASP A 27 -6.32 -8.86 -6.64
C ASP A 27 -5.64 -7.96 -5.60
N PHE A 28 -4.37 -7.63 -5.84
CA PHE A 28 -3.53 -6.88 -4.89
C PHE A 28 -4.00 -5.46 -4.59
N TRP A 29 -5.03 -4.96 -5.30
CA TRP A 29 -5.64 -3.66 -5.06
C TRP A 29 -7.12 -3.76 -4.66
N ASN A 30 -7.90 -4.64 -5.29
CA ASN A 30 -9.34 -4.81 -5.03
C ASN A 30 -9.65 -5.67 -3.82
N SER A 31 -8.79 -6.65 -3.49
CA SER A 31 -9.06 -7.62 -2.43
C SER A 31 -8.67 -7.14 -1.02
N GLY A 32 -8.46 -5.83 -0.82
CA GLY A 32 -8.03 -5.26 0.47
C GLY A 32 -8.92 -5.69 1.65
N VAL A 33 -10.23 -5.77 1.42
CA VAL A 33 -11.24 -6.21 2.40
C VAL A 33 -11.06 -7.64 2.90
N LEU A 34 -10.44 -8.53 2.11
CA LEU A 34 -10.18 -9.91 2.51
C LEU A 34 -8.98 -10.05 3.45
N SER A 35 -8.21 -8.98 3.61
CA SER A 35 -6.93 -8.99 4.31
C SER A 35 -6.77 -7.85 5.31
N ASP A 36 -7.87 -7.20 5.69
CA ASP A 36 -7.89 -6.05 6.60
C ASP A 36 -6.99 -4.90 6.12
N GLY A 37 -7.00 -4.64 4.80
CA GLY A 37 -6.21 -3.62 4.13
C GLY A 37 -4.85 -4.11 3.62
N CYS A 38 -3.87 -3.20 3.52
CA CYS A 38 -2.54 -3.54 3.01
C CYS A 38 -1.81 -4.55 3.91
N ILE A 39 -1.12 -5.51 3.28
CA ILE A 39 -0.29 -6.52 3.96
C ILE A 39 1.23 -6.29 3.82
N ALA A 40 1.64 -5.15 3.24
CA ALA A 40 3.04 -4.76 3.05
C ALA A 40 3.74 -4.38 4.37
N TYR A 41 4.99 -3.89 4.29
CA TYR A 41 5.78 -3.36 5.41
C TYR A 41 6.13 -4.39 6.50
N GLY A 42 6.09 -5.68 6.18
CA GLY A 42 6.25 -6.75 7.15
C GLY A 42 5.19 -6.70 8.25
N ARG A 43 3.93 -6.41 7.88
CA ARG A 43 2.79 -6.39 8.81
C ARG A 43 2.72 -7.68 9.63
N LEU A 44 2.38 -7.59 10.90
CA LEU A 44 2.18 -8.75 11.78
C LEU A 44 0.76 -8.77 12.37
N PRO A 45 0.04 -9.91 12.30
CA PRO A 45 0.39 -11.13 11.56
C PRO A 45 0.22 -11.00 10.03
N GLY A 46 0.90 -11.88 9.28
CA GLY A 46 0.55 -12.20 7.89
C GLY A 46 0.98 -11.22 6.79
N GLY A 47 1.98 -10.37 7.03
CA GLY A 47 2.52 -9.45 6.03
C GLY A 47 3.77 -9.95 5.31
N TYR A 48 4.25 -9.13 4.36
CA TYR A 48 5.46 -9.41 3.59
C TYR A 48 6.35 -8.17 3.42
N ILE A 49 7.57 -8.42 2.97
CA ILE A 49 8.49 -7.45 2.38
C ILE A 49 8.92 -7.96 1.00
N TYR A 50 9.41 -7.06 0.16
CA TYR A 50 9.93 -7.38 -1.17
C TYR A 50 11.44 -7.15 -1.19
N VAL A 51 12.18 -8.09 -1.77
CA VAL A 51 13.62 -7.98 -2.01
C VAL A 51 13.85 -8.13 -3.50
N ASP A 52 14.42 -7.11 -4.15
CA ASP A 52 14.73 -7.17 -5.59
C ASP A 52 16.02 -7.96 -5.88
N TRP A 53 16.36 -8.11 -7.16
CA TRP A 53 17.59 -8.78 -7.59
C TRP A 53 18.88 -8.06 -7.18
N ASN A 54 18.81 -6.76 -6.86
CA ASN A 54 19.95 -5.99 -6.34
C ASN A 54 20.08 -6.11 -4.82
N GLY A 55 19.15 -6.81 -4.15
CA GLY A 55 19.11 -6.95 -2.71
C GLY A 55 18.42 -5.80 -1.96
N ASN A 56 17.79 -4.86 -2.66
CA ASN A 56 17.09 -3.73 -2.05
C ASN A 56 15.83 -4.22 -1.34
N ILE A 57 15.67 -3.84 -0.07
CA ILE A 57 14.52 -4.23 0.75
C ILE A 57 13.45 -3.14 0.70
N MET A 58 12.34 -3.45 0.04
CA MET A 58 11.20 -2.57 -0.13
C MET A 58 9.98 -3.12 0.62
N PRO A 59 9.04 -2.27 1.06
CA PRO A 59 7.86 -2.75 1.77
C PRO A 59 6.90 -3.53 0.85
N CYS A 60 6.89 -3.20 -0.45
CA CYS A 60 6.05 -3.81 -1.48
C CYS A 60 6.70 -3.57 -2.85
N VAL A 61 6.52 -4.49 -3.80
CA VAL A 61 7.00 -4.34 -5.19
C VAL A 61 6.47 -3.08 -5.89
N PHE A 62 5.33 -2.54 -5.44
CA PHE A 62 4.74 -1.30 -5.97
C PHE A 62 5.22 -0.03 -5.26
N VAL A 63 6.09 -0.15 -4.26
CA VAL A 63 6.69 0.97 -3.53
C VAL A 63 8.19 1.00 -3.89
N PRO A 64 8.59 1.81 -4.90
CA PRO A 64 9.91 1.72 -5.53
C PRO A 64 10.98 2.50 -4.75
N TYR A 65 10.99 2.33 -3.43
CA TYR A 65 11.89 3.00 -2.51
C TYR A 65 12.38 2.00 -1.46
N TYR A 66 13.62 2.11 -1.04
CA TYR A 66 14.22 1.25 -0.02
C TYR A 66 15.10 2.05 0.93
N VAL A 67 15.34 1.51 2.12
CA VAL A 67 16.31 2.08 3.09
C VAL A 67 17.51 1.15 3.21
N ASP A 68 17.24 -0.14 3.40
CA ASP A 68 18.24 -1.16 3.61
C ASP A 68 18.44 -2.03 2.37
N ASN A 69 19.67 -2.51 2.19
CA ASN A 69 20.02 -3.53 1.21
C ASN A 69 20.50 -4.79 1.97
N VAL A 70 19.99 -5.95 1.57
CA VAL A 70 20.25 -7.23 2.24
C VAL A 70 21.75 -7.55 2.30
N TYR A 71 22.49 -7.31 1.22
CA TYR A 71 23.92 -7.58 1.19
C TYR A 71 24.69 -6.68 2.17
N ASP A 72 24.29 -5.41 2.26
CA ASP A 72 24.93 -4.46 3.17
C ASP A 72 24.60 -4.76 4.64
N LEU A 73 23.39 -5.25 4.94
CA LEU A 73 23.05 -5.70 6.29
C LEU A 73 23.96 -6.84 6.72
N TYR A 74 24.06 -7.90 5.91
CA TYR A 74 24.88 -9.06 6.25
C TYR A 74 26.38 -8.75 6.33
N LYS A 75 26.89 -7.81 5.52
CA LYS A 75 28.29 -7.33 5.63
C LYS A 75 28.57 -6.60 6.94
N ASN A 76 27.54 -6.07 7.60
CA ASN A 76 27.64 -5.30 8.85
C ASN A 76 27.10 -6.08 10.05
N ASP A 77 27.12 -7.43 10.00
CA ASP A 77 26.64 -8.32 11.06
C ASP A 77 25.16 -8.08 11.47
N LYS A 78 24.36 -7.55 10.53
CA LYS A 78 22.90 -7.34 10.68
C LYS A 78 22.12 -8.38 9.90
N THR A 79 20.82 -8.40 10.12
CA THR A 79 19.88 -9.34 9.53
C THR A 79 18.71 -8.62 8.86
N ILE A 80 17.89 -9.36 8.11
CA ILE A 80 16.63 -8.84 7.55
C ILE A 80 15.69 -8.34 8.67
N ALA A 81 15.77 -8.90 9.88
CA ALA A 81 14.97 -8.42 11.01
C ALA A 81 15.28 -6.95 11.33
N ASP A 82 16.54 -6.52 11.22
CA ASP A 82 16.94 -5.12 11.41
C ASP A 82 16.24 -4.18 10.42
N ALA A 83 16.13 -4.60 9.15
CA ALA A 83 15.39 -3.85 8.13
C ALA A 83 13.90 -3.74 8.45
N LEU A 84 13.29 -4.78 9.05
CA LEU A 84 11.90 -4.72 9.51
C LEU A 84 11.69 -3.67 10.60
N PHE A 85 12.74 -3.30 11.34
CA PHE A 85 12.73 -2.23 12.34
C PHE A 85 13.23 -0.88 11.81
N SER A 86 13.46 -0.72 10.51
CA SER A 86 13.70 0.59 9.90
C SER A 86 12.49 1.52 10.08
N ASP A 87 12.73 2.83 10.05
CA ASP A 87 11.67 3.83 10.14
C ASP A 87 10.65 3.67 9.02
N PHE A 88 11.09 3.27 7.83
CA PHE A 88 10.17 3.07 6.71
C PHE A 88 9.13 1.97 7.00
N MET A 89 9.59 0.83 7.52
CA MET A 89 8.73 -0.29 7.85
C MET A 89 7.86 0.01 9.09
N LYS A 90 8.44 0.67 10.10
CA LYS A 90 7.70 1.09 11.31
C LYS A 90 6.59 2.10 10.98
N ASN A 91 6.88 3.12 10.18
CA ASN A 91 5.92 4.15 9.81
C ASN A 91 4.78 3.57 8.97
N GLY A 92 5.09 2.68 8.01
CA GLY A 92 4.07 2.01 7.21
C GLY A 92 3.15 1.13 8.04
N ARG A 93 3.70 0.35 8.99
CA ARG A 93 2.87 -0.43 9.93
C ARG A 93 2.07 0.44 10.88
N LYS A 94 2.60 1.59 11.30
CA LYS A 94 1.86 2.57 12.10
C LYS A 94 0.65 3.07 11.30
N TRP A 95 0.87 3.50 10.06
CA TRP A 95 -0.20 3.90 9.15
C TRP A 95 -1.25 2.81 8.96
N GLN A 96 -0.85 1.54 8.73
CA GLN A 96 -1.80 0.42 8.59
C GLN A 96 -2.71 0.26 9.83
N LYS A 97 -2.14 0.35 11.04
CA LYS A 97 -2.90 0.29 12.30
C LYS A 97 -3.85 1.46 12.46
N ASP A 98 -3.35 2.67 12.18
CA ASP A 98 -4.14 3.90 12.24
C ASP A 98 -5.23 3.92 11.17
N TYR A 99 -5.04 3.27 10.03
CA TYR A 99 -6.02 3.25 8.94
C TYR A 99 -7.15 2.24 9.19
N GLY A 100 -6.84 1.04 9.68
CA GLY A 100 -7.91 0.10 9.98
C GLY A 100 -7.51 -1.27 10.48
N PHE A 101 -6.27 -1.69 10.29
CA PHE A 101 -5.85 -3.07 10.54
C PHE A 101 -6.15 -3.57 11.97
N THR A 102 -6.06 -2.70 12.98
CA THR A 102 -6.33 -3.05 14.39
C THR A 102 -7.54 -2.31 14.97
N LYS A 103 -8.37 -1.69 14.13
CA LYS A 103 -9.49 -0.87 14.58
C LYS A 103 -10.79 -1.67 14.55
N LYS A 104 -11.63 -1.47 15.57
CA LYS A 104 -13.03 -1.97 15.56
C LYS A 104 -13.86 -1.31 14.43
N LYS A 105 -13.55 -0.05 14.12
CA LYS A 105 -14.12 0.70 13.00
C LYS A 105 -12.97 1.12 12.09
N PRO A 106 -12.61 0.30 11.09
CA PRO A 106 -11.62 0.69 10.09
C PRO A 106 -12.11 1.90 9.26
N ASP A 107 -11.16 2.63 8.67
CA ASP A 107 -11.44 3.53 7.54
C ASP A 107 -11.79 2.68 6.30
N ASN A 108 -11.37 3.02 5.09
CA ASN A 108 -11.88 2.39 3.87
C ASN A 108 -10.93 1.34 3.26
N TRP A 109 -11.16 0.05 3.47
CA TRP A 109 -10.30 -1.01 2.89
C TRP A 109 -10.46 -1.22 1.37
N LEU A 110 -11.36 -0.50 0.70
CA LEU A 110 -11.39 -0.40 -0.77
C LEU A 110 -10.28 0.50 -1.33
N MET A 111 -9.63 1.26 -0.46
CA MET A 111 -8.44 2.08 -0.70
C MET A 111 -7.26 1.57 0.14
N PRO A 112 -6.78 0.33 -0.09
CA PRO A 112 -5.82 -0.30 0.82
C PRO A 112 -4.39 0.20 0.61
N CYS A 113 -4.02 0.75 -0.53
CA CYS A 113 -2.62 0.96 -0.90
C CYS A 113 -2.10 2.31 -0.38
N SER A 114 -1.06 2.27 0.46
CA SER A 114 -0.46 3.51 0.99
C SER A 114 0.07 4.45 -0.10
N ILE A 115 0.64 3.93 -1.20
CA ILE A 115 1.28 4.75 -2.25
C ILE A 115 0.34 5.09 -3.41
N ARG A 116 -0.72 4.29 -3.65
CA ARG A 116 -1.66 4.51 -4.77
C ARG A 116 -2.98 5.14 -4.37
N ASP A 117 -3.36 5.02 -3.10
CA ASP A 117 -4.64 5.49 -2.58
C ASP A 117 -4.48 6.54 -1.46
N HIS A 118 -3.24 6.77 -0.98
CA HIS A 118 -2.92 7.69 0.13
C HIS A 118 -1.56 8.36 -0.07
N TYR A 119 -1.26 8.83 -1.29
CA TYR A 119 0.08 9.26 -1.68
C TYR A 119 0.63 10.44 -0.86
N GLU A 120 -0.21 11.41 -0.53
CA GLU A 120 0.17 12.53 0.33
C GLU A 120 0.61 12.05 1.72
N ASN A 121 -0.16 11.14 2.34
CA ASN A 121 0.22 10.56 3.61
C ASN A 121 1.50 9.73 3.49
N PHE A 122 1.63 8.94 2.43
CA PHE A 122 2.83 8.16 2.17
C PHE A 122 4.08 9.03 2.12
N LYS A 123 4.05 10.12 1.35
CA LYS A 123 5.19 11.05 1.22
C LYS A 123 5.53 11.78 2.52
N LYS A 124 4.52 12.13 3.33
CA LYS A 124 4.71 12.96 4.54
C LYS A 124 5.00 12.15 5.80
N SER A 125 4.43 10.94 5.90
CA SER A 125 4.38 10.19 7.16
C SER A 125 5.03 8.81 7.07
N ILE A 126 5.13 8.22 5.88
CA ILE A 126 5.62 6.84 5.71
C ILE A 126 7.04 6.82 5.17
N LEU A 127 7.29 7.54 4.06
CA LEU A 127 8.58 7.58 3.38
C LEU A 127 9.61 8.39 4.20
N PRO A 128 10.65 7.77 4.75
CA PRO A 128 11.66 8.50 5.52
C PRO A 128 12.61 9.27 4.59
N SER A 129 13.26 10.31 5.12
CA SER A 129 14.15 11.18 4.36
C SER A 129 15.42 10.49 3.83
N ASN A 130 15.83 9.37 4.45
CA ASN A 130 16.96 8.57 4.02
C ASN A 130 16.59 7.45 3.03
N ALA A 131 15.32 7.36 2.61
CA ALA A 131 14.91 6.40 1.60
C ALA A 131 15.56 6.72 0.24
N LYS A 132 16.00 5.67 -0.45
CA LYS A 132 16.62 5.71 -1.77
C LYS A 132 15.63 5.20 -2.82
N PRO A 133 15.59 5.81 -4.00
CA PRO A 133 14.82 5.29 -5.12
C PRO A 133 15.42 3.98 -5.64
N GLU A 134 14.57 3.02 -6.02
CA GLU A 134 14.97 1.74 -6.61
C GLU A 134 15.71 1.91 -7.94
N ASN A 135 15.28 2.88 -8.75
CA ASN A 135 15.81 3.16 -10.08
C ASN A 135 15.71 4.67 -10.43
N LYS A 136 16.11 5.02 -11.65
CA LYS A 136 16.13 6.42 -12.11
C LYS A 136 14.73 7.02 -12.17
N GLU A 137 13.75 6.25 -12.62
CA GLU A 137 12.36 6.68 -12.75
C GLU A 137 11.74 6.98 -11.37
N ALA A 138 12.03 6.13 -10.38
CA ALA A 138 11.62 6.36 -8.99
C ALA A 138 12.29 7.62 -8.41
N ALA A 139 13.52 7.92 -8.80
CA ALA A 139 14.26 9.11 -8.39
C ALA A 139 13.65 10.40 -8.97
N GLU A 140 13.27 10.37 -10.25
CA GLU A 140 12.57 11.46 -10.93
C GLU A 140 11.21 11.72 -10.27
N ILE A 141 10.40 10.67 -10.09
CA ILE A 141 9.08 10.74 -9.45
C ILE A 141 9.17 11.23 -8.00
N MET A 142 10.24 10.89 -7.28
CA MET A 142 10.39 11.25 -5.86
C MET A 142 10.22 12.76 -5.61
N ASN A 143 10.66 13.60 -6.56
CA ASN A 143 10.63 15.06 -6.44
C ASN A 143 9.70 15.74 -7.46
N ASP A 144 8.90 14.96 -8.18
CA ASP A 144 7.97 15.46 -9.20
C ASP A 144 6.71 16.03 -8.54
N LYS A 145 6.54 17.35 -8.68
CA LYS A 145 5.37 18.07 -8.15
C LYS A 145 4.09 17.75 -8.93
N GLU A 146 4.17 17.59 -10.24
CA GLU A 146 3.00 17.28 -11.06
C GLU A 146 2.50 15.88 -10.75
N TYR A 147 3.41 14.92 -10.59
CA TYR A 147 3.07 13.58 -10.16
C TYR A 147 2.41 13.56 -8.77
N TYR A 148 2.95 14.35 -7.83
CA TYR A 148 2.38 14.48 -6.49
C TYR A 148 0.95 15.00 -6.50
N GLU A 149 0.70 16.11 -7.21
CA GLU A 149 -0.65 16.68 -7.29
C GLU A 149 -1.62 15.77 -8.05
N ALA A 150 -1.14 15.07 -9.09
CA ALA A 150 -1.95 14.11 -9.83
C ALA A 150 -2.38 12.92 -8.96
N LEU A 151 -1.49 12.38 -8.13
CA LEU A 151 -1.84 11.28 -7.22
C LEU A 151 -2.73 11.75 -6.07
N LYS A 152 -2.45 12.91 -5.49
CA LYS A 152 -3.33 13.48 -4.47
C LYS A 152 -4.76 13.69 -4.98
N LYS A 153 -4.90 14.22 -6.20
CA LYS A 153 -6.21 14.34 -6.85
C LYS A 153 -6.87 12.99 -7.09
N TYR A 154 -6.09 11.99 -7.51
CA TYR A 154 -6.57 10.63 -7.71
C TYR A 154 -7.14 10.03 -6.42
N ASP A 155 -6.45 10.21 -5.29
CA ASP A 155 -6.88 9.72 -3.98
C ASP A 155 -8.25 10.30 -3.61
N GLU A 156 -8.46 11.61 -3.75
CA GLU A 156 -9.73 12.29 -3.43
C GLU A 156 -10.89 11.86 -4.34
N GLU A 157 -10.62 11.70 -5.65
CA GLU A 157 -11.62 11.21 -6.60
C GLU A 157 -12.02 9.76 -6.28
N LEU A 158 -11.04 8.87 -6.05
CA LEU A 158 -11.31 7.47 -5.71
C LEU A 158 -12.04 7.35 -4.37
N LYS A 159 -11.69 8.17 -3.39
CA LYS A 159 -12.37 8.24 -2.09
C LYS A 159 -13.84 8.59 -2.26
N THR A 160 -14.17 9.55 -3.12
CA THR A 160 -15.58 9.92 -3.38
C THR A 160 -16.41 8.73 -3.86
N PHE A 161 -15.86 7.91 -4.77
CA PHE A 161 -16.59 6.74 -5.27
C PHE A 161 -16.63 5.58 -4.28
N THR A 162 -15.52 5.32 -3.59
CA THR A 162 -15.40 4.14 -2.72
C THR A 162 -16.00 4.35 -1.34
N TYR A 163 -16.04 5.59 -0.83
CA TYR A 163 -16.62 5.89 0.49
C TYR A 163 -18.10 5.51 0.57
N LYS A 164 -18.87 5.81 -0.49
CA LYS A 164 -20.28 5.42 -0.55
C LYS A 164 -20.45 3.91 -0.48
N ILE A 165 -19.64 3.17 -1.24
CA ILE A 165 -19.66 1.70 -1.24
C ILE A 165 -19.28 1.18 0.14
N TRP A 166 -18.22 1.74 0.73
CA TRP A 166 -17.74 1.34 2.04
C TRP A 166 -18.78 1.54 3.15
N ASP A 167 -19.34 2.75 3.24
CA ASP A 167 -20.35 3.08 4.23
C ASP A 167 -21.62 2.23 4.05
N ASP A 168 -22.12 2.14 2.81
CA ASP A 168 -23.35 1.44 2.52
C ASP A 168 -23.21 -0.08 2.69
N GLU A 169 -22.11 -0.71 2.26
CA GLU A 169 -21.99 -2.19 2.17
C GLU A 169 -21.19 -2.83 3.32
N TYR A 170 -20.25 -2.10 3.94
CA TYR A 170 -19.34 -2.67 4.94
C TYR A 170 -19.55 -2.12 6.35
N ILE A 171 -20.05 -0.88 6.48
CA ILE A 171 -20.26 -0.25 7.80
C ILE A 171 -21.71 -0.39 8.27
N LYS A 172 -22.71 -0.09 7.42
CA LYS A 172 -24.13 -0.17 7.81
C LYS A 172 -24.66 -1.59 7.95
N PHE A 173 -24.09 -2.54 7.22
CA PHE A 173 -24.50 -3.95 7.29
C PHE A 173 -23.76 -4.76 8.37
N ASN A 174 -22.86 -4.14 9.13
CA ASN A 174 -22.14 -4.72 10.28
C ASN A 174 -22.54 -4.04 11.60
#